data_AF-G4RKU7-F1
#
_entry.id   AF-G4RKU7-F1
#
_cell.length_a   1.000
_cell.length_b   1.000
_cell.length_c   1.000
_cell.angle_alpha   90.00
_cell.angle_beta   90.00
_cell.angle_gamma   90.00
#
_symmetry.space_group_name_H-M   'P 1'
#
loop_
_entity.id
_entity.type
_entity.pdbx_description
1 polymer ?
#
loop_
_entity_poly.entity_id
_entity_poly.type
_entity_poly.pdbx_seq_one_letter_code
_entity_poly.pdbx_strand_id
1 'polypeptide(L)' 'MDEESGRRARPKDVEEELSKLPVDVSREDDEIVVKVGRGRRLPEDEFRETIAKLKRMGFKFDPDTKTWRKRS' A
#
# COMPACT_ATOMS: atom_id res chain seq x y z
N MET A 1 -3.47 11.16 30.92
CA MET A 1 -3.77 11.38 29.49
C MET A 1 -2.44 11.29 28.80
N ASP A 2 -2.04 10.06 28.56
CA ASP A 2 -0.71 9.67 28.14
C ASP A 2 -0.67 9.79 26.61
N GLU A 3 -0.42 11.00 26.12
CA GLU A 3 -0.16 11.29 24.71
C GLU A 3 1.33 11.08 24.40
N GLU A 4 1.77 9.84 24.49
CA GLU A 4 3.00 9.41 23.82
C GLU A 4 2.82 7.97 23.32
N SER A 5 2.33 7.83 22.09
CA SER A 5 2.41 6.56 21.40
C SER A 5 2.63 6.85 19.92
N GLY A 6 3.86 6.57 19.49
CA GLY A 6 4.39 6.88 18.18
C GLY A 6 3.45 6.50 17.05
N ARG A 7 3.62 7.21 15.92
CA ARG A 7 2.93 7.06 14.64
C ARG A 7 2.95 5.61 14.11
N ARG A 8 2.19 4.74 14.75
CA ARG A 8 1.75 3.45 14.24
C ARG A 8 0.40 3.76 13.61
N ALA A 9 0.44 4.21 12.35
CA ALA A 9 -0.77 4.26 11.53
C ALA A 9 -1.49 2.93 11.73
N ARG A 10 -2.71 2.97 12.29
CA ARG A 10 -3.39 1.74 12.67
C ARG A 10 -3.65 0.98 11.36
N PRO A 11 -3.59 -0.37 11.36
CA PRO A 11 -3.77 -1.16 10.14
C PRO A 11 -5.07 -0.82 9.38
N LYS A 12 -6.11 -0.36 10.10
CA LYS A 12 -7.38 0.12 9.54
C LYS A 12 -7.24 1.34 8.60
N ASP A 13 -6.32 2.26 8.89
CA ASP A 13 -6.12 3.46 8.06
C ASP A 13 -5.47 3.12 6.71
N VAL A 14 -4.66 2.07 6.67
CA VAL A 14 -3.91 1.69 5.47
C VAL A 14 -4.84 1.10 4.41
N GLU A 15 -5.74 0.19 4.79
CA GLU A 15 -6.69 -0.42 3.86
C GLU A 15 -7.66 0.63 3.26
N GLU A 16 -8.08 1.61 4.07
CA GLU A 16 -8.93 2.71 3.60
C GLU A 16 -8.20 3.58 2.57
N GLU A 17 -6.94 3.93 2.83
CA GLU A 17 -6.13 4.72 1.90
C GLU A 17 -5.84 3.96 0.60
N LEU A 18 -5.59 2.64 0.68
CA LEU A 18 -5.40 1.80 -0.49
C LEU A 18 -6.67 1.68 -1.35
N SER A 19 -7.86 1.64 -0.73
CA SER A 19 -9.14 1.59 -1.45
C SER A 19 -9.35 2.80 -2.37
N LYS A 20 -8.82 3.96 -1.96
CA LYS A 20 -8.84 5.22 -2.73
C LYS A 20 -7.81 5.26 -3.87
N LEU A 21 -6.88 4.31 -3.92
CA LEU A 21 -5.84 4.26 -4.95
C LEU A 21 -6.23 3.32 -6.10
N PRO A 22 -5.67 3.53 -7.31
CA PRO A 22 -5.87 2.65 -8.45
C PRO A 22 -5.02 1.37 -8.33
N VAL A 23 -5.17 0.68 -7.20
CA VAL A 23 -4.48 -0.55 -6.85
C VAL A 23 -5.47 -1.67 -6.64
N ASP A 24 -4.95 -2.88 -6.78
CA ASP A 24 -5.62 -4.12 -6.42
C ASP A 24 -5.00 -4.60 -5.09
N VAL A 25 -5.82 -4.81 -4.07
CA VAL A 25 -5.37 -5.21 -2.73
C VAL A 25 -5.80 -6.64 -2.50
N SER A 26 -4.84 -7.50 -2.18
CA SER A 26 -5.03 -8.90 -1.80
C SER A 26 -4.42 -9.13 -0.42
N ARG A 27 -5.11 -9.90 0.42
CA ARG A 27 -4.61 -10.29 1.73
C ARG A 27 -4.15 -11.75 1.63
N GLU A 28 -2.86 -11.97 1.83
CA GLU A 28 -2.27 -13.31 1.86
C GLU A 28 -1.79 -13.56 3.30
N ASP A 29 -2.44 -14.49 4.00
CA ASP A 29 -2.18 -14.82 5.41
C ASP A 29 -2.18 -13.57 6.33
N ASP A 30 -0.99 -13.08 6.69
CA ASP A 30 -0.74 -11.94 7.58
C ASP A 30 -0.09 -10.74 6.84
N GLU A 31 -0.08 -10.78 5.50
CA GLU A 31 0.52 -9.78 4.64
C GLU A 31 -0.50 -9.11 3.72
N ILE A 32 -0.36 -7.80 3.56
CA ILE A 32 -1.12 -7.03 2.58
C ILE A 32 -0.27 -6.95 1.30
N VAL A 33 -0.82 -7.49 0.22
CA VAL A 33 -0.22 -7.51 -1.11
C VAL A 33 -0.99 -6.57 -2.01
N VAL A 34 -0.29 -5.63 -2.64
CA VAL A 34 -0.89 -4.55 -3.42
C VAL A 34 -0.31 -4.56 -4.82
N LYS A 35 -1.15 -4.62 -5.84
CA LYS A 35 -0.75 -4.56 -7.24
C LYS A 35 -1.19 -3.24 -7.84
N VAL A 36 -0.24 -2.47 -8.35
CA VAL A 36 -0.53 -1.16 -8.94
C VAL A 36 -1.15 -1.36 -10.33
N GLY A 37 -2.32 -0.76 -10.55
CA GLY A 37 -2.93 -0.64 -11.88
C GLY A 37 -4.24 -1.38 -12.13
N ARG A 38 -4.85 -2.12 -11.20
CA ARG A 38 -6.15 -2.84 -11.41
C ARG A 38 -6.30 -3.52 -12.79
N GLY A 39 -5.23 -4.14 -13.29
CA GLY A 39 -5.21 -4.79 -14.61
C GLY A 39 -5.12 -3.87 -15.84
N ARG A 40 -4.86 -2.58 -15.64
CA ARG A 40 -4.69 -1.55 -16.67
C ARG A 40 -3.35 -0.83 -16.47
N ARG A 41 -2.81 -0.26 -17.56
CA ARG A 41 -1.62 0.60 -17.45
C ARG A 41 -2.05 1.97 -16.96
N LEU A 42 -1.58 2.35 -15.77
CA LEU A 42 -1.80 3.71 -15.27
C LEU A 42 -0.93 4.71 -16.03
N PRO A 43 -1.39 5.97 -16.14
CA PRO A 43 -0.53 7.08 -16.52
C PRO A 43 0.72 7.13 -15.64
N GLU A 44 1.83 7.62 -16.19
CA GLU A 44 3.10 7.68 -15.46
C GLU A 44 3.00 8.50 -14.18
N ASP A 45 2.25 9.60 -14.21
CA ASP A 45 2.02 10.47 -13.05
C ASP A 45 1.30 9.72 -11.92
N GLU A 46 0.12 9.16 -12.20
CA GLU A 46 -0.65 8.36 -11.22
C GLU A 46 0.14 7.16 -10.70
N PHE A 47 0.90 6.50 -11.57
CA PHE A 47 1.76 5.39 -11.17
C PHE A 47 2.80 5.87 -10.15
N ARG A 48 3.55 6.94 -10.47
CA ARG A 48 4.57 7.49 -9.56
C ARG A 48 3.97 7.94 -8.23
N GLU A 49 2.82 8.61 -8.25
CA GLU A 49 2.12 9.04 -7.04
C GLU A 49 1.67 7.85 -6.17
N THR A 50 1.10 6.83 -6.80
CA THR A 50 0.68 5.60 -6.12
C THR A 50 1.87 4.90 -5.48
N ILE A 51 2.97 4.76 -6.21
CA ILE A 51 4.22 4.16 -5.73
C ILE A 51 4.79 4.97 -4.55
N ALA A 52 4.79 6.30 -4.64
CA ALA A 52 5.26 7.17 -3.56
C ALA A 52 4.40 7.02 -2.28
N LYS A 53 3.08 6.93 -2.44
CA LYS A 53 2.15 6.67 -1.31
C LYS A 53 2.41 5.30 -0.67
N LEU A 54 2.57 4.24 -1.48
CA LEU A 54 2.86 2.90 -0.98
C LEU A 54 4.17 2.86 -0.19
N LYS A 55 5.24 3.50 -0.68
CA LYS A 55 6.50 3.66 0.06
C LYS A 55 6.29 4.37 1.39
N ARG A 56 5.55 5.50 1.42
CA ARG A 56 5.26 6.25 2.66
C ARG A 56 4.45 5.44 3.67
N MET A 57 3.57 4.57 3.18
CA MET A 57 2.78 3.65 4.02
C MET A 57 3.59 2.45 4.53
N GLY A 58 4.84 2.27 4.08
CA GLY A 58 5.73 1.20 4.52
C GLY A 58 5.61 -0.10 3.71
N PHE A 59 4.97 -0.06 2.54
CA PHE A 59 5.00 -1.19 1.61
C PHE A 59 6.38 -1.30 0.95
N LYS A 60 6.81 -2.54 0.71
CA LYS A 60 8.03 -2.87 -0.01
C LYS A 60 7.68 -3.42 -1.38
N PHE A 61 8.39 -2.97 -2.41
CA PHE A 61 8.22 -3.50 -3.75
C PHE A 61 8.92 -4.85 -3.87
N ASP A 62 8.17 -5.83 -4.36
CA ASP A 62 8.59 -7.17 -4.70
C ASP A 62 8.77 -7.24 -6.23
N PRO A 63 10.02 -7.29 -6.74
CA PRO A 63 10.28 -7.27 -8.18
C PRO A 63 9.90 -8.58 -8.89
N ASP A 64 9.80 -9.68 -8.15
CA ASP A 64 9.52 -11.01 -8.66
C ASP A 64 8.04 -11.10 -9.09
N THR A 65 7.16 -10.69 -8.19
CA THR A 65 5.70 -10.66 -8.41
C THR A 65 5.18 -9.33 -8.96
N LYS A 66 6.04 -8.30 -9.01
CA LYS A 66 5.68 -6.91 -9.33
C LYS A 66 4.57 -6.37 -8.44
N THR A 67 4.58 -6.76 -7.16
CA THR A 67 3.59 -6.33 -6.16
C THR A 67 4.26 -5.55 -5.04
N TRP A 68 3.46 -4.90 -4.21
CA TRP A 68 3.85 -4.14 -3.05
C TRP A 68 3.37 -4.87 -1.81
N ARG A 69 4.28 -5.31 -0.97
CA ARG A 69 3.97 -6.15 0.19
C ARG A 69 4.25 -5.40 1.48
N LYS A 70 3.35 -5.55 2.44
CA LYS A 70 3.53 -5.05 3.81
C LYS A 70 3.05 -6.09 4.79
N ARG A 71 3.94 -6.49 5.70
CA ARG A 71 3.58 -7.30 6.85
C ARG A 71 2.71 -6.47 7.80
N SER A 72 1.54 -7.00 8.15
CA SER A 72 0.59 -6.28 9.00
C SER A 72 1.02 -6.22 10.47
#